data_AF-A0A0F9IFH1-F1
#
_entry.id   AF-A0A0F9IFH1-F1
#
_cell.length_a   1.000
_cell.length_b   1.000
_cell.length_c   1.000
_cell.angle_alpha   90.00
_cell.angle_beta   90.00
_cell.angle_gamma   90.00
#
_symmetry.space_group_name_H-M   'P 1'
#
loop_
_entity.id
_entity.type
_entity.pdbx_description
1 polymer ?
#
loop_
_entity_poly.entity_id
_entity_poly.type
_entity_poly.pdbx_seq_one_letter_code
_entity_poly.pdbx_strand_id
1 'polypeptide(L)'
;VVKNIKHHQIDKEGKDSYKFTESGASYSIIKNNNNDYGIFLNVNEDNLKKIVNWVHQGPIQIDILLTEGFRTLDHPTTLCVRNLDEIEQQLNKNVKLISGIICSKNINTNTFSNLPILDIEKNFFKFKDLFQI
;
A
#
# COMPACT_ATOMS: atom_id res chain seq x y z
N VAL A 1 -5.80 4.42 2.72
CA VAL A 1 -4.80 3.41 2.27
C VAL A 1 -4.91 3.29 0.76
N VAL A 2 -3.79 3.14 0.05
CA VAL A 2 -3.76 2.85 -1.39
C VAL A 2 -2.96 1.57 -1.61
N LYS A 3 -3.50 0.63 -2.39
CA LYS A 3 -2.87 -0.66 -2.67
C LYS A 3 -2.71 -0.85 -4.17
N ASN A 4 -1.51 -1.24 -4.58
CA ASN A 4 -1.24 -1.65 -5.95
C ASN A 4 -1.60 -3.14 -6.13
N ILE A 5 -2.61 -3.43 -6.95
CA ILE A 5 -3.02 -4.81 -7.27
C ILE A 5 -2.47 -5.16 -8.65
N LYS A 6 -1.42 -5.99 -8.69
CA LYS A 6 -0.71 -6.33 -9.95
C LYS A 6 -1.27 -7.55 -10.69
N HIS A 7 -1.84 -8.52 -9.96
CA HIS A 7 -2.09 -9.87 -10.51
C HIS A 7 -3.57 -10.22 -10.65
N HIS A 8 -4.48 -9.39 -10.14
CA HIS A 8 -5.91 -9.68 -10.14
C HIS A 8 -6.70 -8.43 -10.52
N GLN A 9 -7.84 -8.63 -11.16
CA GLN A 9 -8.78 -7.55 -11.46
C GLN A 9 -9.46 -7.08 -10.16
N ILE A 10 -9.64 -5.77 -10.04
CA ILE A 10 -10.31 -5.13 -8.90
C ILE A 10 -11.81 -5.42 -8.95
N ASP A 11 -12.40 -5.31 -10.14
CA ASP A 11 -13.81 -5.62 -10.40
C ASP A 11 -13.96 -6.90 -11.22
N LYS A 12 -15.15 -7.50 -11.21
CA LYS A 12 -15.41 -8.80 -11.85
C LYS A 12 -16.70 -8.79 -12.65
N GLU A 13 -16.73 -9.65 -13.66
CA GLU A 13 -17.92 -9.94 -14.44
C GLU A 13 -19.12 -10.32 -13.54
N GLY A 14 -20.29 -9.78 -13.89
CA GLY A 14 -21.52 -9.94 -13.12
C GLY A 14 -21.82 -8.79 -12.15
N LYS A 15 -20.90 -7.85 -11.91
CA LYS A 15 -21.16 -6.60 -11.17
C LYS A 15 -21.63 -5.48 -12.09
N ASP A 16 -22.43 -4.57 -11.56
CA ASP A 16 -22.92 -3.42 -12.34
C ASP A 16 -21.79 -2.46 -12.70
N SER A 17 -20.84 -2.23 -11.80
CA SER A 17 -19.61 -1.46 -12.04
C SER A 17 -18.77 -2.03 -13.20
N TYR A 18 -18.74 -3.36 -13.33
CA TYR A 18 -18.06 -4.03 -14.44
C TYR A 18 -18.79 -3.77 -15.75
N LYS A 19 -20.12 -3.91 -15.78
CA LYS A 19 -20.94 -3.62 -16.97
C LYS A 19 -20.82 -2.17 -17.42
N PHE A 20 -20.75 -1.21 -16.49
CA PHE A 20 -20.54 0.19 -16.84
C PHE A 20 -19.20 0.40 -17.53
N THR A 21 -18.15 -0.22 -17.02
CA THR A 21 -16.80 -0.16 -17.59
C THR A 21 -16.77 -0.77 -19.00
N GLU A 22 -17.34 -1.97 -19.17
CA GLU A 22 -17.45 -2.63 -20.48
C GLU A 22 -18.27 -1.82 -21.49
N SER A 23 -19.26 -1.05 -21.01
CA SER A 23 -20.06 -0.14 -21.84
C SER A 23 -19.33 1.16 -22.21
N GLY A 24 -18.06 1.31 -21.81
CA GLY A 24 -17.21 2.45 -22.14
C GLY A 24 -17.22 3.59 -21.12
N ALA A 25 -17.79 3.39 -19.92
CA ALA A 25 -17.73 4.42 -18.89
C ALA A 25 -16.29 4.62 -18.42
N SER A 26 -15.80 5.87 -18.49
CA SER A 26 -14.49 6.24 -17.92
C SER A 26 -14.51 6.28 -16.40
N TYR A 27 -15.70 6.35 -15.80
CA TYR A 27 -15.91 6.48 -14.37
C TYR A 27 -17.27 5.94 -13.96
N SER A 28 -17.34 5.29 -12.79
CA SER A 28 -18.61 4.94 -12.15
C SER A 28 -18.54 5.09 -10.63
N ILE A 29 -19.68 5.47 -10.05
CA ILE A 29 -19.90 5.49 -8.60
C ILE A 29 -21.04 4.51 -8.30
N ILE A 30 -20.80 3.63 -7.33
CA ILE A 30 -21.84 2.76 -6.77
C ILE A 30 -22.01 3.06 -5.29
N LYS A 31 -23.25 2.90 -4.81
CA LYS A 31 -23.62 3.01 -3.40
C LYS A 31 -24.49 1.82 -3.02
N ASN A 32 -24.21 1.17 -1.90
CA ASN A 32 -25.09 0.13 -1.37
C ASN A 32 -26.00 0.66 -0.24
N ASN A 33 -26.86 -0.22 0.29
CA ASN A 33 -27.79 0.12 1.37
C ASN A 33 -27.09 0.36 2.72
N ASN A 34 -25.83 -0.05 2.87
CA ASN A 34 -25.01 0.18 4.05
C ASN A 34 -24.26 1.53 3.99
N ASN A 35 -24.50 2.34 2.95
CA ASN A 35 -23.77 3.58 2.66
C ASN A 35 -22.27 3.35 2.37
N ASP A 36 -21.92 2.16 1.87
CA ASP A 36 -20.60 1.94 1.28
C ASP A 36 -20.59 2.50 -0.13
N TYR A 37 -19.55 3.26 -0.45
CA TYR A 37 -19.33 3.84 -1.77
C TYR A 37 -18.17 3.14 -2.46
N GLY A 38 -18.38 2.77 -3.71
CA GLY A 38 -17.35 2.26 -4.62
C GLY A 38 -17.13 3.27 -5.74
N ILE A 39 -15.88 3.60 -6.00
CA ILE A 39 -15.49 4.48 -7.10
C ILE A 39 -14.58 3.67 -8.03
N PHE A 40 -14.99 3.52 -9.29
CA PHE A 40 -14.20 2.84 -10.32
C PHE A 40 -13.81 3.85 -11.39
N LEU A 41 -12.50 3.92 -11.65
CA LEU A 41 -11.88 4.81 -12.61
C LEU A 41 -11.21 3.96 -13.67
N ASN A 42 -11.58 4.13 -14.94
CA ASN A 42 -10.88 3.53 -16.06
C ASN A 42 -9.90 4.55 -16.61
N VAL A 43 -8.61 4.37 -16.30
CA VAL A 43 -7.55 5.35 -16.58
C VAL A 43 -6.48 4.68 -17.43
N ASN A 44 -6.19 5.28 -18.59
CA ASN A 44 -5.22 4.74 -19.55
C ASN A 44 -3.75 5.01 -19.18
N GLU A 45 -3.51 5.73 -18.08
CA GLU A 45 -2.17 6.10 -17.62
C GLU A 45 -1.95 5.69 -16.18
N ASP A 46 -0.91 4.88 -15.94
CA ASP A 46 -0.41 4.62 -14.60
C ASP A 46 0.40 5.83 -14.11
N ASN A 47 -0.26 6.73 -13.38
CA ASN A 47 0.39 7.89 -12.79
C ASN A 47 0.11 7.95 -11.29
N LEU A 48 1.05 7.41 -10.52
CA LEU A 48 0.97 7.36 -9.07
C LEU A 48 0.85 8.73 -8.39
N LYS A 49 1.42 9.80 -8.97
CA LYS A 49 1.22 11.16 -8.46
C LYS A 49 -0.25 11.59 -8.57
N LYS A 50 -0.95 11.17 -9.63
CA LYS A 50 -2.40 11.39 -9.75
C LYS A 50 -3.17 10.67 -8.65
N ILE A 51 -2.80 9.43 -8.31
CA ILE A 51 -3.46 8.68 -7.24
C ILE A 51 -3.33 9.40 -5.89
N VAL A 52 -2.13 9.86 -5.53
CA VAL A 52 -1.93 10.64 -4.30
C VAL A 52 -2.78 11.91 -4.30
N ASN A 53 -2.81 12.63 -5.43
CA ASN A 53 -3.65 13.82 -5.57
C ASN A 53 -5.14 13.51 -5.45
N TRP A 54 -5.63 12.41 -6.03
CA TRP A 54 -7.03 11.99 -5.94
C TRP A 54 -7.43 11.68 -4.51
N VAL A 55 -6.56 11.02 -3.74
CA VAL A 55 -6.82 10.77 -2.31
C VAL A 55 -6.87 12.08 -1.55
N HIS A 56 -5.95 13.01 -1.79
CA HIS A 56 -5.91 14.31 -1.12
C HIS A 56 -7.12 15.21 -1.48
N GLN A 57 -7.59 15.15 -2.72
CA GLN A 57 -8.78 15.87 -3.19
C GLN A 57 -10.09 15.11 -2.91
N GLY A 58 -9.98 13.94 -2.28
CA GLY A 58 -11.12 13.09 -1.98
C GLY A 58 -12.09 13.75 -0.99
N PRO A 59 -13.26 13.15 -0.81
CA PRO A 59 -14.32 13.71 0.04
C PRO A 59 -13.98 13.69 1.55
N ILE A 60 -12.86 13.09 1.93
CA ILE A 60 -12.45 12.88 3.32
C ILE A 60 -11.04 13.44 3.49
N GLN A 61 -10.86 14.33 4.45
CA GLN A 61 -9.54 14.79 4.86
C GLN A 61 -8.74 13.64 5.47
N ILE A 62 -7.49 13.48 5.05
CA ILE A 62 -6.60 12.43 5.53
C ILE A 62 -5.38 13.04 6.24
N ASP A 63 -5.03 12.49 7.40
CA ASP A 63 -3.81 12.86 8.11
C ASP A 63 -2.61 12.01 7.68
N ILE A 64 -2.85 10.72 7.40
CA ILE A 64 -1.82 9.74 7.05
C ILE A 64 -2.26 8.91 5.84
N LEU A 65 -1.37 8.80 4.85
CA LEU A 65 -1.54 7.92 3.70
C LEU A 65 -0.59 6.73 3.76
N LEU A 66 -1.14 5.53 3.97
CA LEU A 66 -0.39 4.28 3.83
C LEU A 66 -0.52 3.72 2.42
N THR A 67 0.61 3.28 1.85
CA THR A 67 0.69 2.70 0.50
C THR A 67 1.25 1.28 0.52
N GLU A 68 0.64 0.36 -0.22
CA GLU A 68 1.10 -1.02 -0.38
C GLU A 68 1.46 -1.31 -1.85
N GLY A 69 2.65 -1.86 -2.11
CA GLY A 69 3.06 -2.32 -3.44
C GLY A 69 3.70 -1.27 -4.37
N PHE A 70 3.83 -0.01 -3.93
CA PHE A 70 4.40 1.10 -4.70
C PHE A 70 5.90 1.32 -4.42
N ARG A 71 6.74 0.33 -4.76
CA ARG A 71 8.18 0.35 -4.43
C ARG A 71 8.98 1.48 -5.10
N THR A 72 8.42 2.14 -6.11
CA THR A 72 9.05 3.26 -6.84
C THR A 72 8.74 4.63 -6.24
N LEU A 73 7.88 4.72 -5.22
CA LEU A 73 7.65 5.98 -4.50
C LEU A 73 8.91 6.40 -3.76
N ASP A 74 9.28 7.67 -3.93
CA ASP A 74 10.38 8.32 -3.21
C ASP A 74 9.94 8.77 -1.81
N HIS A 75 9.43 7.81 -1.03
CA HIS A 75 8.99 8.00 0.35
C HIS A 75 9.51 6.88 1.23
N PRO A 76 9.74 7.11 2.54
CA PRO A 76 10.14 6.07 3.47
C PRO A 76 9.18 4.88 3.46
N THR A 77 9.71 3.66 3.46
CA THR A 77 8.93 2.42 3.44
C THR A 77 9.38 1.44 4.52
N THR A 78 8.44 0.59 4.92
CA THR A 78 8.71 -0.64 5.65
C THR A 78 8.79 -1.80 4.67
N LEU A 79 9.87 -2.58 4.73
CA LEU A 79 10.01 -3.83 3.98
C LEU A 79 9.49 -4.99 4.83
N CYS A 80 8.34 -5.54 4.45
CA CYS A 80 7.73 -6.69 5.12
C CYS A 80 8.20 -8.00 4.48
N VAL A 81 8.93 -8.84 5.23
CA VAL A 81 9.57 -10.07 4.71
C VAL A 81 9.35 -11.27 5.62
N ARG A 82 9.54 -12.47 5.07
CA ARG A 82 9.45 -13.73 5.81
C ARG A 82 10.79 -14.30 6.23
N ASN A 83 11.87 -13.98 5.52
CA ASN A 83 13.21 -14.53 5.71
C ASN A 83 14.27 -13.49 5.31
N LEU A 84 15.54 -13.79 5.61
CA LEU A 84 16.67 -12.89 5.31
C LEU A 84 16.90 -12.76 3.80
N ASP A 85 16.77 -13.83 3.03
CA ASP A 85 17.00 -13.85 1.58
C ASP A 85 16.07 -12.87 0.83
N GLU A 86 14.82 -12.73 1.28
CA GLU A 86 13.88 -11.76 0.75
C GLU A 86 14.32 -10.31 0.97
N ILE A 87 15.11 -10.01 2.01
CA ILE A 87 15.60 -8.66 2.29
C ILE A 87 16.54 -8.23 1.17
N GLU A 88 17.55 -9.04 0.84
CA GLU A 88 18.56 -8.70 -0.15
C GLU A 88 17.95 -8.44 -1.53
N GLN A 89 16.97 -9.25 -1.92
CA GLN A 89 16.29 -9.13 -3.22
C GLN A 89 15.37 -7.90 -3.29
N GLN A 90 14.91 -7.40 -2.15
CA GLN A 90 13.86 -6.39 -2.10
C GLN A 90 14.31 -5.05 -1.49
N LEU A 91 15.55 -4.96 -1.02
CA LEU A 91 16.08 -3.73 -0.46
C LEU A 91 16.15 -2.63 -1.53
N ASN A 92 15.83 -1.41 -1.12
CA ASN A 92 16.03 -0.22 -1.92
C ASN A 92 16.33 0.97 -1.00
N LYS A 93 16.71 2.11 -1.59
CA LYS A 93 17.10 3.34 -0.87
C LYS A 93 15.99 3.91 0.05
N ASN A 94 14.74 3.52 -0.15
CA ASN A 94 13.59 4.06 0.56
C ASN A 94 13.20 3.20 1.76
N VAL A 95 13.76 2.00 1.92
CA VAL A 95 13.50 1.15 3.08
C VAL A 95 14.16 1.76 4.32
N LYS A 96 13.36 2.13 5.32
CA LYS A 96 13.84 2.59 6.63
C LYS A 96 13.72 1.55 7.73
N LEU A 97 12.89 0.54 7.52
CA LEU A 97 12.56 -0.46 8.51
C LEU A 97 12.28 -1.80 7.83
N ILE A 98 12.73 -2.89 8.44
CA ILE A 98 12.39 -4.25 8.05
C ILE A 98 11.45 -4.82 9.11
N SER A 99 10.35 -5.44 8.69
CA SER A 99 9.35 -6.03 9.58
C SER A 99 8.70 -7.28 8.96
N GLY A 100 7.67 -7.81 9.59
CA GLY A 100 6.87 -8.93 9.11
C GLY A 100 7.17 -10.25 9.82
N ILE A 101 6.92 -11.37 9.12
CA ILE A 101 7.04 -12.73 9.69
C ILE A 101 8.46 -13.02 10.18
N ILE A 102 9.47 -12.36 9.62
CA ILE A 102 10.86 -12.49 10.07
C ILE A 102 11.03 -12.16 11.57
N CYS A 103 10.23 -11.24 12.11
CA CYS A 103 10.32 -10.82 13.52
C CYS A 103 9.79 -11.87 14.50
N SER A 104 8.99 -12.83 14.02
CA SER A 104 8.52 -13.96 14.81
C SER A 104 9.51 -15.13 14.82
N LYS A 105 10.57 -15.06 14.00
CA LYS A 105 11.65 -16.05 14.00
C LYS A 105 12.69 -15.64 15.04
N ASN A 106 13.32 -16.61 15.70
CA ASN A 106 14.51 -16.37 16.52
C ASN A 106 15.71 -16.04 15.62
N ILE A 107 15.70 -14.85 15.04
CA ILE A 107 16.83 -14.29 14.30
C ILE A 107 17.84 -13.74 15.29
N ASN A 108 19.12 -14.07 15.09
CA ASN A 108 20.22 -13.65 15.96
C ASN A 108 20.59 -12.16 15.82
N THR A 109 19.90 -11.40 14.95
CA THR A 109 20.21 -10.02 14.65
C THR A 109 18.95 -9.16 14.66
N ASN A 110 19.06 -7.96 15.23
CA ASN A 110 17.99 -6.94 15.23
C ASN A 110 18.20 -5.89 14.12
N THR A 111 19.16 -6.12 13.24
CA THR A 111 19.55 -5.21 12.16
C THR A 111 20.01 -5.98 10.92
N PHE A 112 19.77 -5.41 9.75
CA PHE A 112 20.32 -5.87 8.47
C PHE A 112 20.80 -4.66 7.67
N SER A 113 22.07 -4.63 7.25
CA SER A 113 22.65 -3.48 6.52
C SER A 113 22.36 -2.12 7.18
N ASN A 114 22.54 -2.05 8.50
CA ASN A 114 22.22 -0.88 9.35
C ASN A 114 20.73 -0.49 9.45
N LEU A 115 19.83 -1.24 8.83
CA LEU A 115 18.38 -1.05 8.97
C LEU A 115 17.85 -1.86 10.16
N PRO A 116 16.97 -1.28 10.98
CA PRO A 116 16.35 -2.02 12.08
C PRO A 116 15.42 -3.12 11.56
N ILE A 117 15.48 -4.28 12.20
CA ILE A 117 14.46 -5.33 12.09
C ILE A 117 13.58 -5.21 13.34
N LEU A 118 12.31 -4.85 13.14
CA LEU A 118 11.41 -4.50 14.24
C LEU A 118 10.03 -5.15 14.08
N ASP A 119 9.57 -5.80 15.14
CA ASP A 119 8.16 -6.15 15.30
C ASP A 119 7.36 -4.87 15.61
N ILE A 120 6.65 -4.35 14.60
CA ILE A 120 5.89 -3.09 14.68
C ILE A 120 4.73 -3.21 15.67
N GLU A 121 4.07 -4.37 15.76
CA GLU A 121 2.96 -4.57 16.69
C GLU A 121 3.41 -4.42 18.14
N LYS A 122 4.61 -4.94 18.44
CA LYS A 122 5.20 -4.84 19.79
C LYS A 122 5.93 -3.52 20.05
N ASN A 123 6.39 -2.82 19.01
CA ASN A 123 7.26 -1.65 19.14
C ASN A 123 6.78 -0.46 18.31
N PHE A 124 5.47 -0.20 18.33
CA PHE A 124 4.85 0.83 17.49
C PHE A 124 5.44 2.23 17.70
N PHE A 125 5.88 2.59 18.92
CA PHE A 125 6.52 3.88 19.19
C PHE A 125 7.79 4.11 18.35
N LYS A 126 8.65 3.09 18.24
CA LYS A 126 9.87 3.18 17.42
C LYS A 126 9.54 3.32 15.94
N PHE A 127 8.47 2.65 15.49
CA PHE A 127 7.96 2.84 14.13
C PHE A 127 7.53 4.30 13.92
N LYS A 128 6.75 4.87 14.83
CA LYS A 128 6.35 6.29 14.75
C LYS A 128 7.56 7.24 14.67
N ASP A 129 8.55 7.04 15.54
CA ASP A 129 9.76 7.89 15.56
C ASP A 129 10.55 7.80 14.24
N LEU A 130 10.70 6.59 13.67
CA LEU A 130 11.41 6.37 12.39
C LEU A 130 10.73 7.06 11.21
N PHE A 131 9.40 7.14 11.23
CA PHE A 131 8.58 7.68 10.15
C PHE A 131 8.08 9.10 10.42
N GLN A 132 8.33 9.65 11.61
CA GLN A 132 7.91 10.99 12.06
C GLN A 132 6.39 11.19 11.96
N ILE A 133 5.63 10.20 12.45
CA ILE A 133 4.16 10.19 12.47
C ILE A 133 3.60 10.08 13.88
#